data_AF-A0A967LSL7-F1
#
_entry.id   AF-A0A967LSL7-F1
#
_cell.length_a   1.000
_cell.length_b   1.000
_cell.length_c   1.000
_cell.angle_alpha   90.00
_cell.angle_beta   90.00
_cell.angle_gamma   90.00
#
_symmetry.space_group_name_H-M   'P 1'
#
loop_
_entity.id
_entity.type
_entity.pdbx_description
1 polymer ?
#
loop_
_entity_poly.entity_id
_entity_poly.type
_entity_poly.pdbx_seq_one_letter_code
_entity_poly.pdbx_strand_id
1 'polypeptide(L)'
;MADRTEKRRAGLFSRLENPGLGPVQEKLLNTGLVLLVVLFTGGWAVAIADAYRSGRSLNVAREVTASPVSSNAPPPAAFLLDRLVRATTEEAPWRGHSGAVSALITDPDGTLDLADTLGLQALPEGATLELQQVDSPGVRAPATQARGRPGAWNVLVRLRDEVQAFSDLAVLSPVSADLIREGRLGRYLVGSWPARGERPARLRTPSYDPPRGLIAVTPANRDLPISEHLVLGDFLTKGQTDVWPKYVAISPRILDKLELTFQELERSGHPVENVGIISGFRTPYYNAHGGSTSGRGSVSRHMYGDAMDFYVDNDGDGRMDDLNGDGRIDRGDAAVIARAAGRVEAAYPQYVG
;
A
#
# COMPACT_ATOMS: atom_id res chain seq x y z
N MET A 1 11.71 12.50 73.31
CA MET A 1 12.48 11.35 72.80
C MET A 1 11.74 10.74 71.60
N ALA A 2 11.47 11.60 70.61
CA ALA A 2 10.72 11.31 69.40
C ALA A 2 11.30 12.24 68.32
N ASP A 3 12.49 11.92 67.81
CA ASP A 3 13.14 12.67 66.74
C ASP A 3 14.30 11.87 66.15
N ARG A 4 14.03 10.67 65.62
CA ARG A 4 15.06 9.89 64.90
C ARG A 4 14.55 8.94 63.83
N THR A 5 13.23 8.83 63.63
CA THR A 5 12.62 7.90 62.66
C THR A 5 12.12 8.54 61.37
N GLU A 6 12.08 9.88 61.26
CA GLU A 6 11.69 10.57 60.00
C GLU A 6 12.86 10.84 59.05
N LYS A 7 14.11 10.92 59.55
CA LYS A 7 15.29 11.21 58.71
C LYS A 7 15.80 10.03 57.85
N ARG A 8 15.23 8.84 57.97
CA ARG A 8 15.65 7.65 57.20
C ARG A 8 14.78 7.31 55.99
N ARG A 9 13.67 8.03 55.75
CA ARG A 9 12.83 7.83 54.55
C ARG A 9 13.00 8.87 53.45
N ALA A 10 13.72 9.96 53.71
CA ALA A 10 14.02 11.00 52.70
C ALA A 10 15.27 10.71 51.84
N GLY A 11 16.04 9.66 52.13
CA GLY A 11 17.34 9.39 51.50
C GLY A 11 17.36 8.39 50.34
N LEU A 12 16.24 7.75 50.01
CA LEU A 12 16.19 6.71 48.97
C LEU A 12 15.55 7.15 47.64
N PHE A 13 14.97 8.35 47.56
CA PHE A 13 14.28 8.82 46.35
C PHE A 13 14.88 10.11 45.73
N SER A 14 16.03 10.62 46.20
CA SER A 14 16.66 11.81 45.60
C SER A 14 17.70 11.51 44.50
N ARG A 15 17.75 10.28 43.98
CA ARG A 15 18.72 9.87 42.93
C ARG A 15 18.13 9.68 41.54
N LEU A 16 16.86 10.05 41.33
CA LEU A 16 16.16 9.92 40.04
C LEU A 16 15.82 11.27 39.38
N GLU A 17 16.29 12.39 39.93
CA GLU A 17 16.15 13.70 39.31
C GLU A 17 17.54 14.31 39.06
N ASN A 18 18.17 13.86 37.98
CA ASN A 18 19.07 14.71 37.20
C ASN A 18 19.03 14.26 35.74
N PRO A 19 18.19 14.92 34.91
CA PRO A 19 18.15 14.91 33.46
C PRO A 19 19.45 14.82 32.65
N GLY A 20 20.55 15.17 33.31
CA GLY A 20 21.71 15.78 32.70
C GLY A 20 22.86 14.80 32.59
N LEU A 21 23.47 14.80 31.42
CA LEU A 21 24.77 14.19 31.19
C LEU A 21 25.76 14.71 32.23
N GLY A 22 26.52 13.82 32.87
CA GLY A 22 27.57 14.25 33.80
C GLY A 22 28.67 15.06 33.08
N PRO A 23 29.51 15.85 33.78
CA PRO A 23 30.48 16.76 33.15
C PRO A 23 31.44 16.08 32.15
N VAL A 24 31.80 14.81 32.42
CA VAL A 24 32.63 13.99 31.54
C VAL A 24 31.85 13.50 30.32
N GLN A 25 30.59 13.11 30.50
CA GLN A 25 29.70 12.66 29.42
C GLN A 25 29.30 13.82 28.51
N GLU A 26 29.05 15.00 29.07
CA GLU A 26 28.77 16.23 28.33
C GLU A 26 29.98 16.65 27.49
N LYS A 27 31.20 16.58 28.05
CA LYS A 27 32.43 16.85 27.29
C LYS A 27 32.66 15.84 26.16
N LEU A 28 32.36 14.56 26.40
CA LEU A 28 32.43 13.50 25.39
C LEU A 28 31.39 13.71 24.28
N LEU A 29 30.14 14.01 24.63
CA LEU A 29 29.08 14.30 23.68
C LEU A 29 29.42 15.55 22.86
N ASN A 30 29.81 16.65 23.50
CA ASN A 30 30.19 17.89 22.82
C ASN A 30 31.37 17.67 21.86
N THR A 31 32.36 16.90 22.27
CA THR A 31 33.50 16.56 21.39
C THR A 31 33.04 15.69 20.22
N GLY A 32 32.16 14.72 20.46
CA GLY A 32 31.56 13.88 19.41
C GLY A 32 30.70 14.69 18.43
N LEU A 33 29.93 15.66 18.92
CA LEU A 33 29.08 16.53 18.11
C LEU A 33 29.91 17.50 17.28
N VAL A 34 30.98 18.07 17.84
CA VAL A 34 31.95 18.88 17.11
C VAL A 34 32.63 18.05 16.03
N LEU A 35 33.05 16.82 16.32
CA LEU A 35 33.63 15.91 15.33
C LEU A 35 32.65 15.56 14.22
N LEU A 36 31.38 15.29 14.56
CA LEU A 36 30.30 15.03 13.60
C LEU A 36 30.10 16.23 12.67
N VAL A 37 30.02 17.44 13.22
CA VAL A 37 29.90 18.69 12.45
C VAL A 37 31.11 18.87 11.55
N VAL A 38 32.34 18.70 12.05
CA VAL A 38 33.56 18.82 11.24
C VAL A 38 33.59 17.78 10.12
N LEU A 39 33.17 16.54 10.37
CA LEU A 39 33.05 15.48 9.36
C LEU A 39 32.03 15.84 8.28
N PHE A 40 30.84 16.30 8.69
CA PHE A 40 29.83 16.76 7.74
C PHE A 40 30.32 17.96 6.94
N THR A 41 30.84 18.99 7.59
CA THR A 41 31.29 20.22 6.92
C THR A 41 32.47 19.93 5.97
N GLY A 42 33.39 19.07 6.37
CA GLY A 42 34.50 18.60 5.54
C GLY A 42 34.03 17.74 4.37
N GLY A 43 33.12 16.80 4.60
CA GLY A 43 32.49 15.98 3.56
C GLY A 43 31.74 16.82 2.54
N TRP A 44 31.01 17.83 2.99
CA TRP A 44 30.35 18.82 2.14
C TRP A 44 31.35 19.66 1.34
N ALA A 45 32.42 20.15 1.96
CA ALA A 45 33.46 20.89 1.25
C ALA A 45 34.15 20.06 0.16
N VAL A 46 34.42 18.78 0.45
CA VAL A 46 34.96 17.82 -0.53
C VAL A 46 33.95 17.54 -1.64
N ALA A 47 32.68 17.31 -1.32
CA ALA A 47 31.63 17.10 -2.30
C ALA A 47 31.41 18.33 -3.21
N ILE A 48 31.48 19.54 -2.65
CA ILE A 48 31.40 20.80 -3.42
C ILE A 48 32.62 20.97 -4.32
N ALA A 49 33.83 20.69 -3.80
CA ALA A 49 35.06 20.76 -4.59
C ALA A 49 35.08 19.71 -5.71
N ASP A 50 34.59 18.51 -5.44
CA ASP A 50 34.46 17.43 -6.42
C ASP A 50 33.39 17.76 -7.47
N ALA A 51 32.24 18.30 -7.06
CA ALA A 51 31.19 18.80 -7.98
C ALA A 51 31.71 19.93 -8.89
N TYR A 52 32.50 20.87 -8.35
CA TYR A 52 33.12 21.94 -9.12
C TYR A 52 34.17 21.43 -10.11
N ARG A 53 34.97 20.44 -9.73
CA ARG A 53 35.99 19.82 -10.60
C ARG A 53 35.42 18.88 -11.65
N SER A 54 34.31 18.21 -11.35
CA SER A 54 33.65 17.24 -12.23
C SER A 54 32.58 17.86 -13.14
N GLY A 55 32.28 19.16 -12.99
CA GLY A 55 31.25 19.84 -13.77
C GLY A 55 29.82 19.37 -13.47
N ARG A 56 29.61 18.62 -12.37
CA ARG A 56 28.26 18.23 -11.91
C ARG A 56 27.60 19.43 -11.24
N SER A 57 26.47 19.85 -11.78
CA SER A 57 25.84 21.12 -11.40
C SER A 57 25.31 21.11 -9.97
N LEU A 58 25.69 22.16 -9.22
CA LEU A 58 25.19 22.56 -7.89
C LEU A 58 23.70 22.99 -7.91
N ASN A 59 22.84 22.24 -8.59
CA ASN A 59 21.45 22.61 -8.83
C ASN A 59 20.55 22.38 -7.61
N VAL A 60 20.78 21.28 -6.87
CA VAL A 60 19.90 20.85 -5.76
C VAL A 60 19.85 21.87 -4.61
N ALA A 61 20.99 22.46 -4.23
CA ALA A 61 21.03 23.45 -3.14
C ALA A 61 20.47 24.82 -3.54
N ARG A 62 20.49 25.17 -4.83
CA ARG A 62 19.88 26.40 -5.36
C ARG A 62 18.37 26.27 -5.53
N GLU A 63 17.85 25.10 -5.84
CA GLU A 63 16.40 24.85 -6.00
C GLU A 63 15.63 25.01 -4.69
N VAL A 64 16.18 24.56 -3.56
CA VAL A 64 15.49 24.57 -2.26
C VAL A 64 15.36 25.97 -1.65
N THR A 65 16.17 26.94 -2.09
CA THR A 65 16.19 28.31 -1.55
C THR A 65 15.72 29.38 -2.53
N ALA A 66 15.34 29.01 -3.75
CA ALA A 66 14.92 29.94 -4.79
C ALA A 66 13.48 30.46 -4.57
N SER A 67 13.30 31.77 -4.78
CA SER A 67 11.97 32.38 -4.82
C SER A 67 11.11 31.71 -5.91
N PRO A 68 9.84 31.34 -5.63
CA PRO A 68 8.97 30.62 -6.57
C PRO A 68 8.62 31.40 -7.84
N VAL A 69 9.03 32.67 -7.95
CA VAL A 69 8.81 33.55 -9.12
C VAL A 69 10.13 33.88 -9.84
N SER A 70 11.26 33.30 -9.42
CA SER A 70 12.55 33.51 -10.06
C SER A 70 12.72 32.62 -11.29
N SER A 71 13.54 33.05 -12.26
CA SER A 71 13.87 32.25 -13.45
C SER A 71 14.56 30.92 -13.15
N ASN A 72 15.00 30.71 -11.90
CA ASN A 72 15.66 29.50 -11.40
C ASN A 72 14.83 28.81 -10.30
N ALA A 73 13.53 29.12 -10.19
CA ALA A 73 12.62 28.42 -9.29
C ALA A 73 12.51 26.93 -9.66
N PRO A 74 12.17 26.04 -8.70
CA PRO A 74 11.84 24.65 -9.02
C PRO A 74 10.85 24.61 -10.19
N PRO A 75 11.04 23.73 -11.18
CA PRO A 75 10.14 23.67 -12.32
C PRO A 75 8.70 23.49 -11.81
N PRO A 76 7.67 24.02 -12.49
CA PRO A 76 6.28 23.85 -12.06
C PRO A 76 5.86 22.37 -11.91
N ALA A 77 6.64 21.43 -12.47
CA ALA A 77 6.50 19.99 -12.24
C ALA A 77 6.78 19.59 -10.78
N ALA A 78 7.74 20.22 -10.10
CA ALA A 78 8.00 20.01 -8.68
C ALA A 78 6.83 20.48 -7.82
N PHE A 79 6.18 21.59 -8.19
CA PHE A 79 4.95 22.06 -7.53
C PHE A 79 3.76 21.15 -7.82
N LEU A 80 3.66 20.61 -9.03
CA LEU A 80 2.61 19.65 -9.37
C LEU A 80 2.82 18.31 -8.66
N LEU A 81 4.07 17.87 -8.54
CA LEU A 81 4.43 16.70 -7.75
C LEU A 81 4.17 16.93 -6.26
N ASP A 82 4.52 18.09 -5.71
CA ASP A 82 4.17 18.47 -4.33
C ASP A 82 2.64 18.50 -4.14
N ARG A 83 1.88 19.03 -5.10
CA ARG A 83 0.41 18.99 -5.08
C ARG A 83 -0.14 17.57 -5.15
N LEU A 84 0.46 16.69 -5.96
CA LEU A 84 0.10 15.29 -6.01
C LEU A 84 0.43 14.59 -4.70
N VAL A 85 1.65 14.73 -4.19
CA VAL A 85 2.08 14.19 -2.90
C VAL A 85 1.18 14.69 -1.76
N ARG A 86 0.81 15.97 -1.76
CA ARG A 86 -0.17 16.51 -0.79
C ARG A 86 -1.55 15.92 -0.99
N ALA A 87 -2.04 15.87 -2.23
CA ALA A 87 -3.31 15.24 -2.58
C ALA A 87 -3.34 13.72 -2.28
N THR A 88 -2.18 13.09 -2.08
CA THR A 88 -2.09 11.68 -1.67
C THR A 88 -1.80 11.52 -0.18
N THR A 89 -1.42 12.57 0.54
CA THR A 89 -1.15 12.54 1.99
C THR A 89 -2.25 13.20 2.83
N GLU A 90 -3.03 14.11 2.25
CA GLU A 90 -4.19 14.77 2.87
C GLU A 90 -5.50 14.13 2.36
N GLU A 91 -6.27 13.50 3.26
CA GLU A 91 -7.65 13.01 3.07
C GLU A 91 -8.03 12.49 1.66
N ALA A 92 -7.14 11.71 1.05
CA ALA A 92 -7.34 11.15 -0.29
C ALA A 92 -8.38 10.02 -0.22
N PRO A 93 -9.64 10.20 -0.66
CA PRO A 93 -10.70 9.22 -0.38
C PRO A 93 -10.43 7.84 -1.00
N TRP A 94 -9.64 7.81 -2.07
CA TRP A 94 -9.23 6.59 -2.75
C TRP A 94 -8.18 5.77 -1.99
N ARG A 95 -7.45 6.37 -1.02
CA ARG A 95 -6.49 5.66 -0.15
C ARG A 95 -7.16 4.92 1.01
N GLY A 96 -8.47 5.09 1.16
CA GLY A 96 -9.24 4.53 2.26
C GLY A 96 -8.90 5.16 3.61
N HIS A 97 -9.42 4.58 4.69
CA HIS A 97 -9.20 5.01 6.06
C HIS A 97 -7.79 4.68 6.59
N SER A 98 -7.11 3.67 6.02
CA SER A 98 -5.71 3.36 6.35
C SER A 98 -4.73 4.42 5.83
N GLY A 99 -5.08 5.11 4.74
CA GLY A 99 -4.15 5.98 4.00
C GLY A 99 -3.04 5.21 3.26
N ALA A 100 -3.00 3.88 3.36
CA ALA A 100 -1.92 3.04 2.87
C ALA A 100 -2.20 2.42 1.49
N VAL A 101 -3.44 2.51 0.99
CA VAL A 101 -3.77 2.03 -0.35
C VAL A 101 -3.09 2.92 -1.40
N SER A 102 -2.45 2.30 -2.39
CA SER A 102 -1.73 2.95 -3.49
C SER A 102 -2.30 2.55 -4.86
N ALA A 103 -3.51 2.01 -4.90
CA ALA A 103 -4.19 1.61 -6.12
C ALA A 103 -5.61 2.19 -6.25
N LEU A 104 -5.91 2.74 -7.43
CA LEU A 104 -7.26 3.13 -7.84
C LEU A 104 -7.81 2.08 -8.81
N ILE A 105 -8.84 1.35 -8.39
CA ILE A 105 -9.53 0.36 -9.24
C ILE A 105 -10.72 1.04 -9.91
N THR A 106 -10.73 1.10 -11.24
CA THR A 106 -11.83 1.73 -11.99
C THR A 106 -12.97 0.76 -12.24
N ASP A 107 -14.17 1.30 -12.45
CA ASP A 107 -15.24 0.51 -13.07
C ASP A 107 -14.86 0.16 -14.53
N PRO A 108 -15.11 -1.09 -14.99
CA PRO A 108 -14.78 -1.48 -16.36
C PRO A 108 -15.55 -0.67 -17.42
N ASP A 109 -16.73 -0.17 -17.06
CA ASP A 109 -17.61 0.60 -17.93
C ASP A 109 -17.63 2.10 -17.58
N GLY A 110 -16.85 2.52 -16.59
CA GLY A 110 -16.85 3.89 -16.06
C GLY A 110 -16.00 4.87 -16.87
N THR A 111 -16.12 6.15 -16.53
CA THR A 111 -15.18 7.20 -16.92
C THR A 111 -14.23 7.47 -15.76
N LEU A 112 -12.94 7.58 -16.03
CA LEU A 112 -11.96 8.06 -15.05
C LEU A 112 -11.58 9.49 -15.44
N ASP A 113 -11.84 10.44 -14.56
CA ASP A 113 -11.09 11.70 -14.53
C ASP A 113 -10.14 11.63 -13.34
N LEU A 114 -8.86 11.38 -13.62
CA LEU A 114 -7.87 11.21 -12.57
C LEU A 114 -7.63 12.52 -11.81
N ALA A 115 -7.69 13.68 -12.47
CA ALA A 115 -7.46 14.95 -11.79
C ALA A 115 -8.58 15.21 -10.77
N ASP A 116 -9.82 14.99 -11.16
CA ASP A 116 -10.97 15.10 -10.26
C ASP A 116 -10.91 14.07 -9.13
N THR A 117 -10.53 12.83 -9.45
CA THR A 117 -10.40 11.74 -8.46
C THR A 117 -9.33 12.05 -7.40
N LEU A 118 -8.26 12.72 -7.82
CA LEU A 118 -7.20 13.19 -6.94
C LEU A 118 -7.52 14.52 -6.24
N GLY A 119 -8.69 15.11 -6.46
CA GLY A 119 -9.06 16.40 -5.87
C GLY A 119 -8.24 17.58 -6.41
N LEU A 120 -7.62 17.43 -7.59
CA LEU A 120 -6.81 18.48 -8.21
C LEU A 120 -7.73 19.48 -8.90
N GLN A 121 -8.12 20.53 -8.16
CA GLN A 121 -9.05 21.58 -8.62
C GLN A 121 -8.65 22.25 -9.94
N ALA A 122 -7.34 22.34 -10.23
CA ALA A 122 -6.80 22.73 -11.52
C ALA A 122 -5.34 22.28 -11.64
N LEU A 123 -4.99 21.71 -12.79
CA LEU A 123 -3.59 21.47 -13.14
C LEU A 123 -2.93 22.79 -13.59
N PRO A 124 -1.64 23.03 -13.30
CA PRO A 124 -0.90 24.16 -13.83
C PRO A 124 -0.96 24.24 -15.37
N GLU A 125 -0.82 25.44 -15.93
CA GLU A 125 -0.87 25.62 -17.38
C GLU A 125 0.23 24.81 -18.09
N GLY A 126 -0.17 23.98 -19.06
CA GLY A 126 0.72 23.08 -19.79
C GLY A 126 1.05 21.76 -19.06
N ALA A 127 0.46 21.51 -17.89
CA ALA A 127 0.56 20.22 -17.20
C ALA A 127 -0.54 19.26 -17.63
N THR A 128 -0.19 17.99 -17.84
CA THR A 128 -1.14 16.91 -18.11
C THR A 128 -0.80 15.67 -17.29
N LEU A 129 -1.83 15.01 -16.80
CA LEU A 129 -1.71 13.66 -16.26
C LEU A 129 -1.88 12.64 -17.36
N GLU A 130 -1.02 11.63 -17.34
CA GLU A 130 -1.05 10.53 -18.27
C GLU A 130 -0.92 9.19 -17.57
N LEU A 131 -1.31 8.15 -18.28
CA LEU A 131 -1.21 6.79 -17.86
C LEU A 131 -0.24 6.08 -18.79
N GLN A 132 0.68 5.33 -18.20
CA GLN A 132 1.59 4.46 -18.92
C GLN A 132 1.33 3.02 -18.52
N GLN A 133 1.10 2.15 -19.50
CA GLN A 133 0.82 0.75 -19.22
C GLN A 133 2.06 0.06 -18.64
N VAL A 134 1.90 -0.64 -17.52
CA VAL A 134 3.01 -1.32 -16.83
C VAL A 134 3.65 -2.38 -17.74
N ASP A 135 2.82 -3.17 -18.43
CA ASP A 135 3.28 -4.27 -19.29
C ASP A 135 3.79 -3.81 -20.66
N SER A 136 3.58 -2.55 -21.01
CA SER A 136 3.91 -2.01 -22.33
C SER A 136 4.21 -0.52 -22.21
N PRO A 137 5.41 -0.13 -21.75
CA PRO A 137 5.73 1.27 -21.46
C PRO A 137 5.61 2.23 -22.65
N GLY A 138 5.61 1.72 -23.89
CA GLY A 138 5.34 2.50 -25.10
C GLY A 138 3.86 2.89 -25.27
N VAL A 139 2.95 2.25 -24.55
CA VAL A 139 1.51 2.55 -24.57
C VAL A 139 1.23 3.60 -23.50
N ARG A 140 0.90 4.81 -23.96
CA ARG A 140 0.46 5.93 -23.12
C ARG A 140 -0.95 6.34 -23.47
N ALA A 141 -1.68 6.83 -22.49
CA ALA A 141 -3.02 7.37 -22.67
C ALA A 141 -3.19 8.63 -21.79
N PRO A 142 -3.98 9.61 -22.20
CA PRO A 142 -4.43 10.67 -21.29
C PRO A 142 -5.10 10.06 -20.06
N ALA A 143 -4.90 10.65 -18.88
CA ALA A 143 -5.49 10.12 -17.63
C ALA A 143 -7.02 10.21 -17.57
N THR A 144 -7.63 10.94 -18.50
CA THR A 144 -9.09 10.99 -18.73
C THR A 144 -9.62 9.86 -19.62
N GLN A 145 -8.72 9.07 -20.23
CA GLN A 145 -9.02 8.08 -21.27
C GLN A 145 -8.60 6.65 -20.91
N ALA A 146 -8.50 6.32 -19.62
CA ALA A 146 -8.33 4.92 -19.18
C ALA A 146 -9.45 3.99 -19.67
N ARG A 147 -10.57 4.57 -20.15
CA ARG A 147 -11.73 3.88 -20.70
C ARG A 147 -11.34 2.93 -21.84
N GLY A 148 -11.78 1.68 -21.73
CA GLY A 148 -11.65 0.68 -22.79
C GLY A 148 -10.24 0.12 -22.98
N ARG A 149 -9.29 0.46 -22.10
CA ARG A 149 -7.95 -0.13 -22.08
C ARG A 149 -7.70 -0.83 -20.74
N PRO A 150 -8.15 -2.08 -20.59
CA PRO A 150 -7.84 -2.85 -19.41
C PRO A 150 -6.34 -3.01 -19.20
N GLY A 151 -5.92 -3.04 -17.94
CA GLY A 151 -4.52 -3.21 -17.55
C GLY A 151 -4.16 -2.44 -16.29
N ALA A 152 -2.92 -2.61 -15.85
CA ALA A 152 -2.31 -1.82 -14.80
C ALA A 152 -1.54 -0.63 -15.42
N TRP A 153 -1.68 0.54 -14.82
CA TRP A 153 -1.14 1.79 -15.33
C TRP A 153 -0.39 2.55 -14.25
N ASN A 154 0.82 3.00 -14.57
CA ASN A 154 1.54 4.00 -13.79
C ASN A 154 1.01 5.39 -14.14
N VAL A 155 0.91 6.26 -13.14
CA VAL A 155 0.56 7.66 -13.35
C VAL A 155 1.84 8.42 -13.71
N LEU A 156 1.78 9.16 -14.81
CA LEU A 156 2.83 10.06 -15.26
C LEU A 156 2.35 11.51 -15.18
N VAL A 157 3.25 12.38 -14.75
CA VAL A 157 3.07 13.82 -14.71
C VAL A 157 3.90 14.40 -15.84
N ARG A 158 3.22 15.03 -16.80
CA ARG A 158 3.89 15.76 -17.89
C ARG A 158 3.73 17.25 -17.66
N LEU A 159 4.82 18.00 -17.82
CA LEU A 159 4.78 19.45 -17.95
C LEU A 159 5.76 19.87 -19.04
N ARG A 160 5.23 20.46 -20.12
CA ARG A 160 6.03 20.79 -21.32
C ARG A 160 6.77 19.53 -21.82
N ASP A 161 8.10 19.53 -21.83
CA ASP A 161 8.94 18.43 -22.31
C ASP A 161 9.40 17.47 -21.20
N GLU A 162 9.08 17.76 -19.94
CA GLU A 162 9.47 16.94 -18.79
C GLU A 162 8.37 15.92 -18.43
N VAL A 163 8.80 14.69 -18.12
CA VAL A 163 7.92 13.58 -17.73
C VAL A 163 8.44 12.92 -16.48
N GLN A 164 7.64 12.92 -15.43
CA GLN A 164 7.97 12.28 -14.17
C GLN A 164 6.95 11.20 -13.81
N ALA A 165 7.42 10.05 -13.34
CA ALA A 165 6.55 9.01 -12.80
C ALA A 165 6.06 9.38 -11.40
N PHE A 166 4.79 9.15 -11.14
CA PHE A 166 4.18 9.25 -9.84
C PHE A 166 3.94 7.84 -9.29
N SER A 167 4.85 7.37 -8.44
CA SER A 167 4.91 5.98 -7.96
C SER A 167 3.90 5.63 -6.88
N ASP A 168 3.32 6.62 -6.21
CA ASP A 168 2.45 6.38 -5.05
C ASP A 168 1.01 6.02 -5.45
N LEU A 169 0.73 5.95 -6.76
CA LEU A 169 -0.56 5.56 -7.29
C LEU A 169 -0.44 4.72 -8.57
N ALA A 170 -1.00 3.53 -8.53
CA ALA A 170 -1.34 2.72 -9.68
C ALA A 170 -2.83 2.87 -10.04
N VAL A 171 -3.15 2.93 -11.34
CA VAL A 171 -4.53 2.82 -11.81
C VAL A 171 -4.74 1.41 -12.38
N LEU A 172 -5.70 0.68 -11.82
CA LEU A 172 -6.05 -0.68 -12.25
C LEU A 172 -7.38 -0.63 -13.00
N SER A 173 -7.32 -0.87 -14.30
CA SER A 173 -8.49 -0.89 -15.19
C SER A 173 -8.89 -2.35 -15.48
N PRO A 174 -10.01 -2.85 -14.92
CA PRO A 174 -10.41 -4.24 -15.08
C PRO A 174 -10.90 -4.55 -16.50
N VAL A 175 -10.71 -5.80 -16.94
CA VAL A 175 -11.41 -6.38 -18.10
C VAL A 175 -12.85 -6.65 -17.71
N SER A 176 -13.82 -6.26 -18.54
CA SER A 176 -15.24 -6.55 -18.29
C SER A 176 -15.49 -8.06 -18.16
N ALA A 177 -16.26 -8.44 -17.13
CA ALA A 177 -16.65 -9.82 -16.89
C ALA A 177 -17.58 -10.38 -17.98
N ASP A 178 -18.22 -9.51 -18.77
CA ASP A 178 -19.07 -9.91 -19.90
C ASP A 178 -18.30 -10.58 -21.04
N LEU A 179 -16.96 -10.45 -21.04
CA LEU A 179 -16.06 -11.14 -21.97
C LEU A 179 -15.79 -12.59 -21.56
N ILE A 180 -16.26 -13.02 -20.39
CA ILE A 180 -16.17 -14.43 -19.99
C ILE A 180 -17.08 -15.27 -20.92
N ARG A 181 -16.49 -16.27 -21.55
CA ARG A 181 -17.17 -17.23 -22.44
C ARG A 181 -16.85 -18.63 -21.97
N GLU A 182 -17.88 -19.44 -21.73
CA GLU A 182 -17.74 -20.83 -21.27
C GLU A 182 -16.84 -20.95 -20.01
N GLY A 183 -16.97 -19.99 -19.10
CA GLY A 183 -16.18 -19.94 -17.86
C GLY A 183 -14.71 -19.53 -18.07
N ARG A 184 -14.34 -18.98 -19.22
CA ARG A 184 -12.97 -18.55 -19.53
C ARG A 184 -12.89 -17.09 -19.92
N LEU A 185 -11.81 -16.44 -19.51
CA LEU A 185 -11.40 -15.14 -20.04
C LEU A 185 -10.09 -15.33 -20.80
N GLY A 186 -10.18 -15.33 -22.14
CA GLY A 186 -9.10 -15.85 -22.99
C GLY A 186 -8.78 -17.31 -22.65
N ARG A 187 -7.51 -17.61 -22.34
CA ARG A 187 -7.09 -18.97 -21.94
C ARG A 187 -7.30 -19.27 -20.45
N TYR A 188 -7.51 -18.25 -19.61
CA TYR A 188 -7.60 -18.39 -18.17
C TYR A 188 -8.98 -18.94 -17.76
N LEU A 189 -8.98 -20.05 -17.02
CA LEU A 189 -10.18 -20.69 -16.52
C LEU A 189 -10.64 -20.00 -15.23
N VAL A 190 -11.76 -19.28 -15.33
CA VAL A 190 -12.42 -18.57 -14.23
C VAL A 190 -13.51 -19.47 -13.61
N GLY A 191 -14.28 -20.16 -14.45
CA GLY A 191 -15.49 -20.87 -14.03
C GLY A 191 -16.70 -19.93 -13.96
N SER A 192 -17.70 -20.33 -13.18
CA SER A 192 -18.96 -19.60 -13.05
C SER A 192 -19.31 -19.40 -11.59
N TRP A 193 -19.68 -18.17 -11.22
CA TRP A 193 -20.20 -17.89 -9.90
C TRP A 193 -21.56 -18.59 -9.70
N PRO A 194 -21.87 -19.07 -8.49
CA PRO A 194 -23.16 -19.69 -8.21
C PRO A 194 -24.31 -18.74 -8.53
N ALA A 195 -25.35 -19.23 -9.22
CA ALA A 195 -26.52 -18.42 -9.53
C ALA A 195 -27.25 -17.98 -8.25
N ARG A 196 -27.97 -16.86 -8.28
CA ARG A 196 -28.70 -16.35 -7.08
C ARG A 196 -29.63 -17.42 -6.48
N GLY A 197 -30.28 -18.23 -7.31
CA GLY A 197 -31.18 -19.32 -6.88
C GLY A 197 -30.46 -20.46 -6.17
N GLU A 198 -29.21 -20.74 -6.54
CA GLU A 198 -28.38 -21.82 -5.98
C GLU A 198 -27.81 -21.47 -4.59
N ARG A 199 -27.90 -20.19 -4.20
CA ARG A 199 -27.40 -19.71 -2.91
C ARG A 199 -28.45 -19.89 -1.81
N PRO A 200 -28.02 -20.18 -0.56
CA PRO A 200 -28.88 -20.09 0.61
C PRO A 200 -29.57 -18.72 0.66
N ALA A 201 -30.85 -18.69 1.07
CA ALA A 201 -31.67 -17.47 1.05
C ALA A 201 -30.99 -16.26 1.72
N ARG A 202 -30.32 -16.49 2.86
CA ARG A 202 -29.58 -15.46 3.62
C ARG A 202 -28.37 -14.85 2.88
N LEU A 203 -27.92 -15.47 1.78
CA LEU A 203 -26.77 -15.02 0.97
C LEU A 203 -27.22 -14.48 -0.41
N ARG A 204 -28.53 -14.29 -0.62
CA ARG A 204 -29.08 -13.66 -1.84
C ARG A 204 -29.02 -12.13 -1.74
N THR A 205 -27.87 -11.61 -1.34
CA THR A 205 -27.62 -10.17 -1.15
C THR A 205 -26.70 -9.65 -2.25
N PRO A 206 -26.70 -8.33 -2.53
CA PRO A 206 -25.83 -7.74 -3.55
C PRO A 206 -24.34 -7.99 -3.35
N SER A 207 -23.90 -8.21 -2.10
CA SER A 207 -22.50 -8.55 -1.79
C SER A 207 -22.03 -9.82 -2.52
N TYR A 208 -22.93 -10.72 -2.90
CA TYR A 208 -22.63 -11.94 -3.64
C TYR A 208 -22.85 -11.79 -5.15
N ASP A 209 -23.14 -10.61 -5.67
CA ASP A 209 -23.21 -10.44 -7.12
C ASP A 209 -21.79 -10.61 -7.72
N PRO A 210 -21.65 -11.24 -8.90
CA PRO A 210 -20.34 -11.43 -9.52
C PRO A 210 -19.61 -10.10 -9.74
N PRO A 211 -18.26 -10.08 -9.67
CA PRO A 211 -17.48 -8.90 -10.02
C PRO A 211 -17.80 -8.42 -11.43
N ARG A 212 -17.98 -7.10 -11.61
CA ARG A 212 -18.24 -6.50 -12.93
C ARG A 212 -17.05 -6.62 -13.89
N GLY A 213 -15.85 -6.74 -13.35
CA GLY A 213 -14.63 -6.91 -14.11
C GLY A 213 -13.53 -7.58 -13.30
N LEU A 214 -12.48 -7.99 -14.00
CA LEU A 214 -11.31 -8.65 -13.43
C LEU A 214 -10.04 -7.95 -13.89
N ILE A 215 -9.13 -7.68 -12.96
CA ILE A 215 -7.84 -7.05 -13.21
C ILE A 215 -6.93 -8.07 -13.86
N ALA A 216 -6.34 -7.72 -15.00
CA ALA A 216 -5.38 -8.55 -15.70
C ALA A 216 -4.02 -8.50 -15.00
N VAL A 217 -3.57 -9.65 -14.51
CA VAL A 217 -2.25 -9.83 -13.90
C VAL A 217 -1.34 -10.56 -14.88
N THR A 218 -0.18 -9.99 -15.15
CA THR A 218 0.85 -10.50 -16.06
C THR A 218 2.12 -10.79 -15.27
N PRO A 219 3.12 -11.46 -15.88
CA PRO A 219 4.44 -11.54 -15.28
C PRO A 219 5.12 -10.17 -15.06
N ALA A 220 4.75 -9.13 -15.82
CA ALA A 220 5.37 -7.81 -15.75
C ALA A 220 4.73 -6.88 -14.71
N ASN A 221 3.46 -7.11 -14.32
CA ASN A 221 2.76 -6.27 -13.35
C ASN A 221 2.43 -6.97 -12.02
N ARG A 222 2.72 -8.26 -11.87
CA ARG A 222 2.40 -9.00 -10.63
C ARG A 222 3.07 -8.43 -9.38
N ASP A 223 4.23 -7.80 -9.52
CA ASP A 223 4.98 -7.24 -8.39
C ASP A 223 4.65 -5.75 -8.19
N LEU A 224 3.60 -5.23 -8.86
CA LEU A 224 3.13 -3.85 -8.71
C LEU A 224 2.54 -3.66 -7.30
N PRO A 225 3.04 -2.70 -6.50
CA PRO A 225 2.45 -2.35 -5.22
C PRO A 225 1.04 -1.80 -5.41
N ILE A 226 0.11 -2.25 -4.57
CA ILE A 226 -1.29 -1.80 -4.55
C ILE A 226 -1.72 -1.27 -3.18
N SER A 227 -0.91 -1.52 -2.16
CA SER A 227 -0.92 -0.86 -0.86
C SER A 227 0.50 -0.92 -0.25
N GLU A 228 0.66 -0.48 1.00
CA GLU A 228 1.95 -0.51 1.70
C GLU A 228 2.54 -1.92 1.82
N HIS A 229 1.70 -2.92 2.12
CA HIS A 229 2.15 -4.30 2.36
C HIS A 229 1.83 -5.28 1.23
N LEU A 230 1.02 -4.89 0.24
CA LEU A 230 0.47 -5.83 -0.76
C LEU A 230 0.86 -5.44 -2.18
N VAL A 231 1.14 -6.46 -2.98
CA VAL A 231 1.32 -6.38 -4.44
C VAL A 231 0.17 -7.05 -5.18
N LEU A 232 -0.01 -6.71 -6.46
CA LEU A 232 -1.08 -7.27 -7.29
C LEU A 232 -1.07 -8.81 -7.37
N GLY A 233 0.13 -9.39 -7.31
CA GLY A 233 0.39 -10.83 -7.37
C GLY A 233 -0.15 -11.61 -6.17
N ASP A 234 -0.31 -10.98 -5.01
CA ASP A 234 -0.82 -11.61 -3.78
C ASP A 234 -2.25 -12.12 -3.94
N PHE A 235 -2.99 -11.55 -4.88
CA PHE A 235 -4.36 -11.93 -5.17
C PHE A 235 -4.47 -13.08 -6.17
N LEU A 236 -3.36 -13.61 -6.70
CA LEU A 236 -3.41 -14.68 -7.70
C LEU A 236 -3.98 -15.99 -7.16
N THR A 237 -4.95 -16.56 -7.89
CA THR A 237 -5.42 -17.92 -7.62
C THR A 237 -4.34 -18.94 -7.98
N LYS A 238 -4.12 -19.90 -7.07
CA LYS A 238 -3.18 -21.02 -7.26
C LYS A 238 -3.54 -21.88 -8.48
N GLY A 239 -2.52 -22.47 -9.11
CA GLY A 239 -2.64 -23.31 -10.29
C GLY A 239 -2.64 -22.54 -11.61
N GLN A 240 -2.87 -23.25 -12.72
CA GLN A 240 -2.77 -22.72 -14.09
C GLN A 240 -1.42 -22.00 -14.34
N THR A 241 -0.30 -22.59 -13.93
CA THR A 241 1.04 -21.95 -13.86
C THR A 241 1.49 -21.31 -15.16
N ASP A 242 1.19 -21.94 -16.31
CA ASP A 242 1.66 -21.50 -17.63
C ASP A 242 0.62 -20.66 -18.40
N VAL A 243 -0.45 -20.23 -17.71
CA VAL A 243 -1.52 -19.42 -18.31
C VAL A 243 -1.38 -17.97 -17.88
N TRP A 244 -1.12 -17.11 -18.86
CA TRP A 244 -1.06 -15.66 -18.73
C TRP A 244 -1.84 -14.98 -19.85
N PRO A 245 -2.41 -13.79 -19.60
CA PRO A 245 -2.59 -13.18 -18.28
C PRO A 245 -3.52 -14.01 -17.36
N LYS A 246 -3.36 -13.85 -16.05
CA LYS A 246 -4.33 -14.30 -15.03
C LYS A 246 -5.26 -13.14 -14.71
N TYR A 247 -6.39 -13.42 -14.08
CA TYR A 247 -7.39 -12.41 -13.79
C TYR A 247 -7.90 -12.51 -12.36
N VAL A 248 -7.90 -11.39 -11.65
CA VAL A 248 -8.28 -11.31 -10.23
C VAL A 248 -9.39 -10.30 -10.01
N ALA A 249 -10.31 -10.59 -9.09
CA ALA A 249 -11.21 -9.59 -8.54
C ALA A 249 -10.60 -9.06 -7.23
N ILE A 250 -10.56 -7.75 -7.06
CA ILE A 250 -10.10 -7.08 -5.84
C ILE A 250 -11.12 -6.00 -5.51
N SER A 251 -11.69 -6.05 -4.31
CA SER A 251 -12.50 -4.96 -3.78
C SER A 251 -11.58 -3.87 -3.21
N PRO A 252 -11.77 -2.59 -3.56
CA PRO A 252 -11.02 -1.51 -2.90
C PRO A 252 -11.12 -1.55 -1.36
N ARG A 253 -12.29 -1.99 -0.84
CA ARG A 253 -12.53 -2.14 0.60
C ARG A 253 -11.66 -3.21 1.26
N ILE A 254 -11.26 -4.27 0.55
CA ILE A 254 -10.42 -5.31 1.17
C ILE A 254 -8.97 -4.84 1.33
N LEU A 255 -8.44 -4.05 0.39
CA LEU A 255 -7.11 -3.46 0.52
C LEU A 255 -7.03 -2.60 1.77
N ASP A 256 -7.99 -1.69 1.92
CA ASP A 256 -8.03 -0.79 3.07
C ASP A 256 -8.23 -1.53 4.41
N LYS A 257 -9.11 -2.53 4.44
CA LYS A 257 -9.33 -3.36 5.64
C LYS A 257 -8.07 -4.12 6.06
N LEU A 258 -7.31 -4.65 5.10
CA LEU A 258 -6.06 -5.38 5.37
C LEU A 258 -5.02 -4.44 5.98
N GLU A 259 -4.80 -3.28 5.37
CA GLU A 259 -3.87 -2.27 5.88
C GLU A 259 -4.27 -1.77 7.27
N LEU A 260 -5.56 -1.48 7.51
CA LEU A 260 -6.06 -1.15 8.85
C LEU A 260 -5.81 -2.29 9.86
N THR A 261 -5.88 -3.54 9.41
CA THR A 261 -5.61 -4.71 10.27
C THR A 261 -4.13 -4.81 10.61
N PHE A 262 -3.23 -4.53 9.66
CA PHE A 262 -1.79 -4.49 9.90
C PHE A 262 -1.44 -3.35 10.87
N GLN A 263 -1.94 -2.14 10.63
CA GLN A 263 -1.78 -1.00 11.52
C GLN A 263 -2.31 -1.28 12.94
N GLU A 264 -3.44 -2.00 13.06
CA GLU A 264 -3.98 -2.40 14.36
C GLU A 264 -3.15 -3.47 15.06
N LEU A 265 -2.52 -4.39 14.32
CA LEU A 265 -1.55 -5.35 14.86
C LEU A 265 -0.34 -4.62 15.43
N GLU A 266 0.24 -3.69 14.66
CA GLU A 266 1.39 -2.88 15.07
C GLU A 266 1.08 -2.04 16.30
N ARG A 267 -0.07 -1.35 16.30
CA ARG A 267 -0.56 -0.57 17.45
C ARG A 267 -0.76 -1.43 18.70
N SER A 268 -1.03 -2.73 18.50
CA SER A 268 -1.20 -3.71 19.57
C SER A 268 0.12 -4.35 20.02
N GLY A 269 1.26 -3.94 19.46
CA GLY A 269 2.59 -4.43 19.82
C GLY A 269 3.07 -5.63 18.99
N HIS A 270 2.44 -5.93 17.85
CA HIS A 270 2.89 -6.98 16.92
C HIS A 270 3.32 -6.34 15.60
N PRO A 271 4.64 -6.17 15.36
CA PRO A 271 5.15 -5.59 14.12
C PRO A 271 4.68 -6.39 12.89
N VAL A 272 4.43 -5.68 11.78
CA VAL A 272 4.07 -6.29 10.49
C VAL A 272 5.01 -5.74 9.43
N GLU A 273 6.21 -6.30 9.33
CA GLU A 273 7.20 -5.94 8.33
C GLU A 273 7.00 -6.73 7.03
N ASN A 274 6.51 -7.96 7.14
CA ASN A 274 6.22 -8.82 5.99
C ASN A 274 5.03 -9.74 6.28
N VAL A 275 4.27 -10.05 5.22
CA VAL A 275 3.08 -10.91 5.29
C VAL A 275 3.15 -12.02 4.27
N GLY A 276 2.92 -13.24 4.73
CA GLY A 276 2.75 -14.40 3.87
C GLY A 276 1.31 -14.57 3.42
N ILE A 277 1.09 -14.74 2.12
CA ILE A 277 -0.26 -14.87 1.55
C ILE A 277 -0.60 -16.33 1.27
N ILE A 278 -1.64 -16.82 1.95
CA ILE A 278 -2.16 -18.17 1.73
C ILE A 278 -3.08 -18.17 0.50
N SER A 279 -3.98 -17.19 0.42
CA SER A 279 -4.81 -16.95 -0.76
C SER A 279 -5.53 -15.61 -0.73
N GLY A 280 -5.48 -14.84 -1.82
CA GLY A 280 -6.40 -13.75 -2.11
C GLY A 280 -7.60 -14.21 -2.95
N PHE A 281 -7.74 -13.71 -4.19
CA PHE A 281 -8.85 -14.11 -5.06
C PHE A 281 -8.79 -15.59 -5.45
N ARG A 282 -9.95 -16.26 -5.43
CA ARG A 282 -10.11 -17.64 -5.90
C ARG A 282 -11.09 -17.66 -7.05
N THR A 283 -10.68 -18.13 -8.22
CA THR A 283 -11.63 -18.34 -9.32
C THR A 283 -12.74 -19.30 -8.88
N PRO A 284 -14.00 -19.10 -9.33
CA PRO A 284 -15.06 -20.07 -9.06
C PRO A 284 -14.70 -21.51 -9.41
N TYR A 285 -13.97 -21.73 -10.50
CA TYR A 285 -13.44 -23.04 -10.87
C TYR A 285 -12.51 -23.62 -9.81
N TYR A 286 -11.51 -22.86 -9.36
CA TYR A 286 -10.57 -23.30 -8.33
C TYR A 286 -11.29 -23.58 -7.02
N ASN A 287 -12.22 -22.71 -6.63
CA ASN A 287 -12.97 -22.87 -5.40
C ASN A 287 -13.83 -24.15 -5.39
N ALA A 288 -14.37 -24.55 -6.56
CA ALA A 288 -15.14 -25.78 -6.70
C ALA A 288 -14.29 -27.07 -6.77
N HIS A 289 -13.06 -27.02 -7.29
CA HIS A 289 -12.27 -28.23 -7.60
C HIS A 289 -10.95 -28.37 -6.82
N GLY A 290 -10.41 -27.28 -6.29
CA GLY A 290 -9.13 -27.23 -5.57
C GLY A 290 -9.23 -26.71 -4.14
N GLY A 291 -10.38 -26.20 -3.73
CA GLY A 291 -10.66 -25.76 -2.36
C GLY A 291 -11.39 -26.82 -1.52
N SER A 292 -11.44 -26.62 -0.20
CA SER A 292 -12.34 -27.40 0.67
C SER A 292 -13.79 -27.04 0.31
N THR A 293 -14.53 -28.00 -0.26
CA THR A 293 -15.94 -27.83 -0.67
C THR A 293 -16.92 -27.98 0.50
N SER A 294 -16.42 -28.18 1.72
CA SER A 294 -17.23 -28.31 2.93
C SER A 294 -17.75 -26.94 3.44
N GLY A 295 -18.92 -26.94 4.07
CA GLY A 295 -19.49 -25.75 4.71
C GLY A 295 -19.81 -24.61 3.73
N ARG A 296 -19.30 -23.40 4.01
CA ARG A 296 -19.49 -22.21 3.15
C ARG A 296 -18.54 -22.19 1.94
N GLY A 297 -17.75 -23.25 1.72
CA GLY A 297 -16.79 -23.35 0.63
C GLY A 297 -17.42 -23.02 -0.73
N SER A 298 -18.61 -23.54 -1.03
CA SER A 298 -19.32 -23.32 -2.31
C SER A 298 -19.70 -21.86 -2.61
N VAL A 299 -19.68 -20.98 -1.60
CA VAL A 299 -20.03 -19.54 -1.70
C VAL A 299 -18.99 -18.69 -0.96
N SER A 300 -17.72 -19.08 -1.03
CA SER A 300 -16.61 -18.35 -0.42
C SER A 300 -16.51 -16.90 -0.91
N ARG A 301 -16.20 -15.97 0.01
CA ARG A 301 -15.95 -14.54 -0.29
C ARG A 301 -14.72 -14.31 -1.17
N HIS A 302 -13.73 -15.22 -1.14
CA HIS A 302 -12.57 -15.14 -2.03
C HIS A 302 -12.93 -15.11 -3.52
N MET A 303 -14.08 -15.67 -3.92
CA MET A 303 -14.56 -15.59 -5.31
C MET A 303 -15.07 -14.21 -5.70
N TYR A 304 -15.36 -13.34 -4.74
CA TYR A 304 -15.93 -12.01 -4.97
C TYR A 304 -14.90 -10.90 -4.77
N GLY A 305 -13.65 -11.26 -4.49
CA GLY A 305 -12.51 -10.34 -4.41
C GLY A 305 -12.43 -9.55 -3.11
N ASP A 306 -13.15 -9.95 -2.07
CA ASP A 306 -13.21 -9.23 -0.80
C ASP A 306 -12.81 -10.09 0.42
N ALA A 307 -11.93 -11.07 0.19
CA ALA A 307 -11.35 -11.88 1.26
C ALA A 307 -9.90 -12.25 0.95
N MET A 308 -9.10 -12.40 2.01
CA MET A 308 -7.72 -12.83 1.96
C MET A 308 -7.38 -13.65 3.20
N ASP A 309 -6.64 -14.73 3.00
CA ASP A 309 -6.02 -15.54 4.05
C ASP A 309 -4.53 -15.21 4.05
N PHE A 310 -4.01 -14.68 5.16
CA PHE A 310 -2.61 -14.28 5.32
C PHE A 310 -2.07 -14.68 6.71
N TYR A 311 -0.76 -14.55 6.88
CA TYR A 311 -0.05 -14.64 8.15
C TYR A 311 1.05 -13.58 8.22
N VAL A 312 1.48 -13.20 9.42
CA VAL A 312 2.66 -12.35 9.62
C VAL A 312 3.89 -13.24 9.57
N ASP A 313 4.90 -12.84 8.80
CA ASP A 313 6.12 -13.60 8.50
C ASP A 313 7.30 -12.63 8.43
N ASN A 314 7.65 -12.01 9.55
CA ASN A 314 8.63 -10.92 9.56
C ASN A 314 10.05 -11.43 9.27
N ASP A 315 10.36 -12.69 9.58
CA ASP A 315 11.68 -13.28 9.31
C ASP A 315 11.80 -13.93 7.91
N GLY A 316 10.68 -14.07 7.19
CA GLY A 316 10.64 -14.54 5.81
C GLY A 316 10.88 -16.05 5.68
N ASP A 317 10.66 -16.84 6.73
CA ASP A 317 10.85 -18.29 6.71
C ASP A 317 9.66 -19.05 6.08
N GLY A 318 8.58 -18.33 5.73
CA GLY A 318 7.37 -18.88 5.14
C GLY A 318 6.44 -19.55 6.16
N ARG A 319 6.60 -19.24 7.45
CA ARG A 319 5.71 -19.63 8.54
C ARG A 319 5.16 -18.40 9.24
N MET A 320 4.10 -18.61 10.00
CA MET A 320 3.53 -17.57 10.84
C MET A 320 4.45 -17.32 12.04
N ASP A 321 4.68 -16.06 12.37
CA ASP A 321 5.36 -15.67 13.60
C ASP A 321 4.56 -16.09 14.84
N ASP A 322 5.26 -16.36 15.96
CA ASP A 322 4.66 -16.53 17.29
C ASP A 322 4.17 -15.17 17.83
N LEU A 323 2.99 -14.76 17.37
CA LEU A 323 2.39 -13.46 17.68
C LEU A 323 1.94 -13.36 19.13
N ASN A 324 1.65 -14.48 19.80
CA ASN A 324 1.19 -14.47 21.18
C ASN A 324 2.32 -14.66 22.21
N GLY A 325 3.52 -15.05 21.76
CA GLY A 325 4.73 -15.21 22.57
C GLY A 325 4.75 -16.45 23.45
N ASP A 326 3.99 -17.50 23.11
CA ASP A 326 3.89 -18.74 23.91
C ASP A 326 4.90 -19.83 23.50
N GLY A 327 5.70 -19.56 22.48
CA GLY A 327 6.71 -20.45 21.92
C GLY A 327 6.17 -21.48 20.93
N ARG A 328 4.92 -21.33 20.45
CA ARG A 328 4.29 -22.21 19.47
C ARG A 328 3.71 -21.39 18.32
N ILE A 329 3.73 -21.98 17.13
CA ILE A 329 3.10 -21.42 15.94
C ILE A 329 1.80 -22.19 15.71
N ASP A 330 0.67 -21.65 16.16
CA ASP A 330 -0.63 -22.32 16.08
C ASP A 330 -1.84 -21.37 15.93
N ARG A 331 -3.04 -21.84 16.31
CA ARG A 331 -4.28 -21.04 16.21
C ARG A 331 -4.33 -19.88 17.19
N GLY A 332 -3.50 -19.90 18.24
CA GLY A 332 -3.32 -18.80 19.18
C GLY A 332 -2.85 -17.53 18.47
N ASP A 333 -1.92 -17.68 17.52
CA ASP A 333 -1.38 -16.58 16.72
C ASP A 333 -2.40 -16.05 15.73
N ALA A 334 -3.09 -16.96 15.04
CA ALA A 334 -4.22 -16.59 14.18
C ALA A 334 -5.33 -15.85 14.95
N ALA A 335 -5.52 -16.16 16.24
CA ALA A 335 -6.47 -15.44 17.08
C ALA A 335 -6.01 -14.00 17.42
N VAL A 336 -4.71 -13.71 17.40
CA VAL A 336 -4.20 -12.33 17.50
C VAL A 336 -4.65 -11.52 16.29
N ILE A 337 -4.43 -12.06 15.09
CA ILE A 337 -4.87 -11.44 13.82
C ILE A 337 -6.38 -11.24 13.78
N ALA A 338 -7.15 -12.28 14.14
CA ALA A 338 -8.61 -12.21 14.16
C ALA A 338 -9.13 -11.14 15.14
N ARG A 339 -8.48 -10.95 16.30
CA ARG A 339 -8.84 -9.87 17.23
C ARG A 339 -8.53 -8.49 16.67
N ALA A 340 -7.42 -8.31 15.98
CA ALA A 340 -7.09 -7.04 15.31
C ALA A 340 -8.14 -6.69 14.24
N ALA A 341 -8.44 -7.64 13.35
CA ALA A 341 -9.49 -7.47 12.34
C ALA A 341 -10.86 -7.16 12.97
N GLY A 342 -11.22 -7.84 14.07
CA GLY A 342 -12.47 -7.55 14.80
C GLY A 342 -12.50 -6.15 15.41
N ARG A 343 -11.37 -5.61 15.86
CA ARG A 343 -11.28 -4.21 16.34
C ARG A 343 -11.41 -3.21 15.20
N VAL A 344 -10.82 -3.50 14.04
CA VAL A 344 -11.02 -2.71 12.81
C VAL A 344 -12.50 -2.68 12.42
N GLU A 345 -13.17 -3.83 12.38
CA GLU A 345 -14.60 -3.91 12.06
C GLU A 345 -15.48 -3.17 13.08
N ALA A 346 -15.12 -3.18 14.35
CA ALA A 346 -15.83 -2.44 15.38
C ALA A 346 -15.65 -0.91 15.24
N ALA A 347 -14.46 -0.46 14.84
CA ALA A 347 -14.16 0.95 14.60
C ALA A 347 -14.74 1.45 13.26
N TYR A 348 -14.78 0.58 12.26
CA TYR A 348 -15.22 0.85 10.91
C TYR A 348 -16.26 -0.20 10.45
N PRO A 349 -17.54 -0.06 10.87
CA PRO A 349 -18.59 -1.02 10.56
C PRO A 349 -18.81 -1.26 9.05
N GLN A 350 -18.43 -0.30 8.21
CA GLN A 350 -18.39 -0.42 6.77
C GLN A 350 -17.33 -1.39 6.25
N TYR A 351 -16.54 -2.06 7.09
CA TYR A 351 -15.60 -3.13 6.69
C TYR A 351 -15.99 -4.52 7.20
N VAL A 352 -17.13 -4.65 7.89
CA VAL A 352 -17.67 -5.96 8.32
C VAL A 352 -17.91 -6.84 7.10
N GLY A 353 -17.39 -8.08 7.14
CA GLY A 353 -17.55 -9.05 6.06
C GLY A 353 -16.40 -10.03 5.91
#